data_AF-A0A3M1B245-F1
#
_entry.id   AF-A0A3M1B245-F1
#
_cell.length_a   1.000
_cell.length_b   1.000
_cell.length_c   1.000
_cell.angle_alpha   90.00
_cell.angle_beta   90.00
_cell.angle_gamma   90.00
#
_symmetry.space_group_name_H-M   'P 1'
#
loop_
_entity.id
_entity.type
_entity.pdbx_description
1 polymer ?
#
loop_
_entity_poly.entity_id
_entity_poly.type
_entity_poly.pdbx_seq_one_letter_code
_entity_poly.pdbx_strand_id
1 'polypeptide(L)'
;MSKASLSITLLTLGFIAYQFVISSERLRDGFARRVGQERSLAWWIYFQRLWGLLLYGLVPWVIFSLRGNSLSDYGVKFQSGRETLIWTAGLGAVVVLMNYFVGRTPSNLAMYPQIRMNRWPRSVVVASAVTWVLYLLAYEFMFRGWLFFT
;
A
#
# COMPACT_ATOMS: atom_id res chain seq x y z
N MET A 1 -19.19 19.56 6.35
CA MET A 1 -18.65 18.22 6.71
C MET A 1 -17.45 18.38 7.63
N SER A 2 -17.47 17.69 8.77
CA SER A 2 -16.33 17.58 9.69
C SER A 2 -15.14 16.87 9.03
N LYS A 3 -13.95 16.94 9.65
CA LYS A 3 -12.75 16.24 9.15
C LYS A 3 -12.98 14.73 9.15
N ALA A 4 -13.39 14.15 10.28
CA ALA A 4 -13.75 12.74 10.40
C ALA A 4 -14.75 12.24 9.33
N SER A 5 -15.89 12.93 9.14
CA SER A 5 -16.88 12.51 8.14
C SER A 5 -16.32 12.58 6.71
N LEU A 6 -15.45 13.55 6.42
CA LEU A 6 -14.76 13.66 5.14
C LEU A 6 -13.75 12.54 4.92
N SER A 7 -12.94 12.22 5.93
CA SER A 7 -12.00 11.10 5.89
C SER A 7 -12.71 9.79 5.57
N ILE A 8 -13.76 9.48 6.34
CA ILE A 8 -14.54 8.25 6.15
C ILE A 8 -15.11 8.21 4.73
N THR A 9 -15.75 9.29 4.29
CA THR A 9 -16.36 9.35 2.95
C THR A 9 -15.31 9.15 1.84
N LEU A 10 -14.20 9.88 1.90
CA LEU A 10 -13.14 9.79 0.89
C LEU A 10 -12.52 8.41 0.83
N LEU A 11 -12.25 7.80 1.98
CA LEU A 11 -11.58 6.50 2.03
C LEU A 11 -12.51 5.35 1.74
N THR A 12 -13.80 5.44 2.08
CA THR A 12 -14.80 4.47 1.63
C THR A 12 -14.98 4.53 0.11
N LEU A 13 -15.12 5.73 -0.47
CA LEU A 13 -15.20 5.90 -1.92
C LEU A 13 -13.91 5.45 -2.61
N GLY A 14 -12.75 5.79 -2.03
CA GLY A 14 -11.45 5.32 -2.48
C GLY A 14 -11.34 3.80 -2.44
N PHE A 15 -11.80 3.15 -1.37
CA PHE A 15 -11.81 1.70 -1.25
C PHE A 15 -12.70 1.04 -2.30
N ILE A 16 -13.91 1.58 -2.53
CA ILE A 16 -14.83 1.08 -3.57
C ILE A 16 -14.18 1.23 -4.96
N ALA A 17 -13.62 2.40 -5.27
CA ALA A 17 -12.93 2.65 -6.53
C ALA A 17 -11.71 1.74 -6.71
N TYR A 18 -10.95 1.51 -5.64
CA TYR A 18 -9.84 0.56 -5.62
C TYR A 18 -10.34 -0.85 -5.97
N GLN A 19 -11.31 -1.37 -5.22
CA GLN A 19 -11.86 -2.71 -5.41
C GLN A 19 -12.42 -2.93 -6.82
N PHE A 20 -13.17 -1.96 -7.34
CA PHE A 20 -13.74 -2.05 -8.67
C PHE A 20 -12.67 -2.15 -9.77
N VAL A 21 -11.61 -1.34 -9.66
CA VAL A 21 -10.50 -1.35 -10.62
C VAL A 21 -9.69 -2.65 -10.51
N ILE A 22 -9.34 -3.09 -9.30
CA ILE A 22 -8.51 -4.29 -9.12
C ILE A 22 -9.26 -5.60 -9.37
N SER A 23 -10.59 -5.58 -9.34
CA SER A 23 -11.42 -6.76 -9.68
C SER A 23 -11.67 -6.87 -11.19
N SER A 24 -11.26 -5.88 -11.99
CA SER A 24 -11.49 -5.88 -13.42
C SER A 24 -10.52 -6.80 -14.16
N GLU A 25 -11.00 -7.97 -14.58
CA GLU A 25 -10.25 -8.91 -15.42
C GLU A 25 -9.83 -8.27 -16.75
N ARG A 26 -10.67 -7.42 -17.33
CA ARG A 26 -10.37 -6.70 -18.58
C ARG A 26 -9.14 -5.82 -18.47
N LEU A 27 -8.98 -5.10 -17.35
CA LEU A 27 -7.81 -4.27 -17.12
C LEU A 27 -6.57 -5.12 -16.92
N ARG A 28 -6.68 -6.20 -16.13
CA ARG A 28 -5.59 -7.15 -15.90
C ARG A 28 -5.10 -7.78 -17.21
N ASP A 29 -6.00 -8.27 -18.04
CA ASP A 29 -5.68 -8.88 -19.34
C ASP A 29 -5.09 -7.86 -20.32
N GLY A 30 -5.49 -6.59 -20.21
CA GLY A 30 -4.90 -5.48 -20.96
C GLY A 30 -3.39 -5.35 -20.71
N PHE A 31 -2.91 -5.58 -19.48
CA PHE A 31 -1.47 -5.60 -19.19
C PHE A 31 -0.76 -6.78 -19.85
N ALA A 32 -1.39 -7.97 -19.89
CA ALA A 32 -0.84 -9.15 -20.55
C ALA A 32 -0.62 -8.93 -22.05
N ARG A 33 -1.56 -8.25 -22.72
CA ARG A 33 -1.44 -7.89 -24.14
C ARG A 33 -0.34 -6.87 -24.43
N ARG A 34 -0.09 -5.93 -23.50
CA ARG A 34 0.88 -4.83 -23.70
C ARG A 34 2.32 -5.19 -23.36
N VAL A 35 2.55 -5.95 -22.30
CA VAL A 35 3.89 -6.15 -21.72
C VAL A 35 4.37 -7.60 -21.84
N GLY A 36 3.52 -8.48 -22.38
CA GLY A 36 3.80 -9.91 -22.51
C GLY A 36 3.48 -10.69 -21.24
N GLN A 37 3.22 -11.99 -21.39
CA GLN A 37 2.72 -12.83 -20.29
C GLN A 37 3.67 -12.90 -19.10
N GLU A 38 4.98 -13.02 -19.33
CA GLU A 38 5.97 -13.17 -18.27
C GLU A 38 6.00 -11.98 -17.29
N ARG A 39 5.87 -10.75 -17.80
CA ARG A 39 5.95 -9.51 -16.99
C ARG A 39 4.59 -8.97 -16.58
N SER A 40 3.51 -9.46 -17.18
CA SER A 40 2.14 -8.98 -16.98
C SER A 40 1.74 -8.89 -15.50
N LEU A 41 2.04 -9.92 -14.72
CA LEU A 41 1.74 -9.98 -13.29
C LEU A 41 2.51 -8.93 -12.50
N ALA A 42 3.79 -8.70 -12.82
CA ALA A 42 4.59 -7.68 -12.15
C ALA A 42 3.98 -6.28 -12.36
N TRP A 43 3.66 -5.94 -13.61
CA TRP A 43 3.04 -4.65 -13.94
C TRP A 43 1.66 -4.48 -13.34
N TRP A 44 0.86 -5.54 -13.33
CA TRP A 44 -0.44 -5.53 -12.66
C TRP A 44 -0.30 -5.24 -11.17
N ILE A 45 0.64 -5.90 -10.49
CA ILE A 45 0.88 -5.71 -9.06
C ILE A 45 1.43 -4.30 -8.77
N TYR A 46 2.31 -3.76 -9.61
CA TYR A 46 2.77 -2.38 -9.49
C TYR A 46 1.62 -1.39 -9.64
N PHE A 47 0.76 -1.62 -10.63
CA PHE A 47 -0.42 -0.81 -10.85
C PHE A 47 -1.36 -0.83 -9.64
N GLN A 48 -1.67 -2.01 -9.07
CA GLN A 48 -2.48 -2.11 -7.85
C GLN A 48 -1.90 -1.28 -6.70
N ARG A 49 -0.59 -1.39 -6.45
CA ARG A 49 0.12 -0.64 -5.40
C ARG A 49 0.06 0.87 -5.62
N LEU A 50 0.33 1.31 -6.86
CA LEU A 50 0.29 2.73 -7.22
C LEU A 50 -1.13 3.30 -7.22
N TRP A 51 -2.13 2.48 -7.57
CA TRP A 51 -3.55 2.83 -7.48
C TRP A 51 -3.97 3.01 -6.02
N GLY A 52 -3.52 2.12 -5.13
CA GLY A 52 -3.68 2.28 -3.69
C GLY A 52 -2.99 3.53 -3.16
N LEU A 53 -1.74 3.81 -3.57
CA LEU A 53 -1.04 5.06 -3.22
C LEU A 53 -1.85 6.30 -3.62
N LEU A 54 -2.39 6.31 -4.83
CA LEU A 54 -3.19 7.42 -5.32
C LEU A 54 -4.44 7.63 -4.47
N LEU A 55 -5.23 6.58 -4.28
CA LEU A 55 -6.54 6.67 -3.63
C LEU A 55 -6.46 6.83 -2.11
N TYR A 56 -5.49 6.19 -1.46
CA TYR A 56 -5.37 6.18 0.00
C TYR A 56 -4.38 7.21 0.53
N GLY A 57 -3.45 7.68 -0.30
CA GLY A 57 -2.45 8.68 0.06
C GLY A 57 -2.69 10.03 -0.60
N LEU A 58 -2.46 10.10 -1.92
CA LEU A 58 -2.36 11.38 -2.65
C LEU A 58 -3.69 12.12 -2.74
N VAL A 59 -4.80 11.44 -3.06
CA VAL A 59 -6.12 12.06 -3.18
C VAL A 59 -6.58 12.67 -1.84
N PRO A 60 -6.58 11.95 -0.70
CA PRO A 60 -6.86 12.54 0.60
C PRO A 60 -5.92 13.70 0.94
N TRP A 61 -4.61 13.54 0.70
CA TRP A 61 -3.62 14.57 0.98
C TRP A 61 -3.92 15.88 0.24
N VAL A 62 -4.20 15.82 -1.06
CA VAL A 62 -4.55 17.01 -1.86
C VAL A 62 -5.80 17.68 -1.32
N ILE A 63 -6.86 16.91 -1.05
CA ILE A 63 -8.14 17.46 -0.56
C ILE A 63 -7.98 18.13 0.81
N PHE A 64 -7.22 17.51 1.71
CA PHE A 64 -6.98 18.08 3.04
C PHE A 64 -6.04 19.30 3.02
N SER A 65 -5.05 19.30 2.13
CA SER A 65 -4.14 20.44 1.91
C SER A 65 -4.90 21.65 1.37
N LEU A 66 -5.84 21.44 0.44
CA LEU A 66 -6.72 22.50 -0.08
C LEU A 66 -7.64 23.11 1.00
N ARG A 67 -7.87 22.40 2.10
CA ARG A 67 -8.58 22.90 3.29
C ARG A 67 -7.65 23.58 4.31
N GLY A 68 -6.39 23.81 3.96
CA GLY A 68 -5.40 24.45 4.83
C GLY A 68 -4.85 23.55 5.94
N ASN A 69 -5.06 22.23 5.87
CA ASN A 69 -4.49 21.31 6.85
C ASN A 69 -3.04 20.97 6.47
N SER A 70 -2.21 20.86 7.49
CA SER A 70 -0.80 20.46 7.39
C SER A 70 -0.64 18.96 7.62
N LEU A 71 0.48 18.37 7.21
CA LEU A 71 0.80 16.96 7.52
C LEU A 71 0.93 16.70 9.04
N SER A 72 1.28 17.72 9.82
CA SER A 72 1.33 17.62 11.28
C SER A 72 -0.04 17.42 11.93
N ASP A 73 -1.12 17.85 11.26
CA ASP A 73 -2.49 17.59 11.72
C ASP A 73 -2.86 16.11 11.59
N TYR A 74 -2.11 15.34 10.80
CA TYR A 74 -2.32 13.91 10.54
C TYR A 74 -1.21 13.03 11.12
N GLY A 75 -0.55 13.50 12.18
CA GLY A 75 0.37 12.68 12.97
C GLY A 75 1.83 12.67 12.50
N VAL A 76 2.19 13.43 11.46
CA VAL A 76 3.60 13.59 11.08
C VAL A 76 4.28 14.53 12.08
N LYS A 77 4.77 13.95 13.18
CA LYS A 77 5.49 14.63 14.26
C LYS A 77 6.69 13.80 14.66
N PHE A 78 7.84 14.45 14.82
CA PHE A 78 9.06 13.80 15.32
C PHE A 78 9.07 13.87 16.85
N GLN A 79 8.31 12.99 17.49
CA GLN A 79 8.22 12.87 18.95
C GLN A 79 8.47 11.42 19.37
N SER A 80 9.07 11.21 20.55
CA SER A 80 9.27 9.90 21.17
C SER A 80 10.05 8.89 20.30
N GLY A 81 11.11 9.35 19.62
CA GLY A 81 11.85 8.51 18.66
C GLY A 81 12.47 7.24 19.27
N ARG A 82 12.87 7.28 20.55
CA ARG A 82 13.40 6.11 21.25
C ARG A 82 12.33 5.06 21.48
N GLU A 83 11.17 5.48 21.99
CA GLU A 83 10.03 4.60 22.26
C GLU A 83 9.52 3.99 20.96
N THR A 84 9.38 4.80 19.90
CA THR A 84 9.03 4.30 18.56
C THR A 84 10.02 3.26 18.08
N LEU A 85 11.33 3.52 18.20
CA LEU A 85 12.36 2.56 17.77
C LEU A 85 12.25 1.23 18.53
N ILE A 86 12.08 1.28 19.85
CA ILE A 86 11.95 0.08 20.70
C ILE A 86 10.72 -0.73 20.28
N TRP A 87 9.56 -0.09 20.11
CA TRP A 87 8.34 -0.78 19.71
C TRP A 87 8.41 -1.31 18.28
N THR A 88 8.96 -0.55 17.34
CA THR A 88 9.16 -1.01 15.96
C THR A 88 10.11 -2.20 15.90
N ALA A 89 11.23 -2.17 16.65
CA ALA A 89 12.17 -3.29 16.70
C ALA A 89 11.55 -4.52 17.37
N GLY A 90 10.90 -4.34 18.52
CA GLY A 90 10.26 -5.43 19.27
C GLY A 90 9.13 -6.10 18.49
N LEU A 91 8.16 -5.33 18.00
CA LEU A 91 7.06 -5.87 17.19
C LEU A 91 7.55 -6.37 15.84
N GLY A 92 8.53 -5.69 15.24
CA GLY A 92 9.17 -6.12 14.00
C GLY A 92 9.81 -7.50 14.12
N ALA A 93 10.53 -7.76 15.21
CA ALA A 93 11.11 -9.08 15.49
C ALA A 93 10.03 -10.17 15.60
N VAL A 94 8.92 -9.90 16.29
CA VAL A 94 7.78 -10.82 16.39
C VAL A 94 7.19 -11.10 15.00
N VAL A 95 6.94 -10.06 14.20
CA VAL A 95 6.40 -10.21 12.84
C VAL A 95 7.34 -11.00 11.93
N VAL A 96 8.65 -10.79 12.04
CA VAL A 96 9.66 -11.57 11.28
C VAL A 96 9.62 -13.04 11.67
N LEU A 97 9.59 -13.34 12.98
CA LEU A 97 9.49 -14.71 13.48
C LEU A 97 8.22 -15.39 13.00
N MET A 98 7.06 -14.72 13.10
CA MET A 98 5.80 -15.25 12.59
C MET A 98 5.86 -15.55 11.09
N ASN A 99 6.37 -14.62 10.29
CA ASN A 99 6.49 -14.80 8.84
C ASN A 99 7.48 -15.90 8.45
N TYR A 100 8.53 -16.15 9.25
CA TYR A 100 9.46 -17.25 9.01
C TYR A 100 8.76 -18.62 9.06
N PHE A 101 7.85 -18.81 10.02
CA PHE A 101 7.07 -20.06 10.13
C PHE A 101 5.94 -20.13 9.10
N VAL A 102 5.14 -19.06 8.97
CA VAL A 102 3.99 -19.01 8.05
C VAL A 102 4.44 -19.08 6.59
N GLY A 103 5.58 -18.48 6.25
CA GLY A 103 6.09 -18.37 4.89
C GLY A 103 6.28 -19.71 4.17
N ARG A 104 6.46 -20.79 4.94
CA ARG A 104 6.72 -22.16 4.46
C ARG A 104 5.45 -22.98 4.25
N THR A 105 4.30 -22.48 4.69
CA THR A 105 3.04 -23.22 4.59
C THR A 105 2.58 -23.30 3.13
N PRO A 106 1.97 -24.42 2.70
CA PRO A 106 1.48 -24.56 1.33
C PRO A 106 0.48 -23.48 0.92
N SER A 107 -0.38 -23.04 1.85
CA SER A 107 -1.33 -21.94 1.63
C SER A 107 -0.61 -20.62 1.35
N ASN A 108 0.47 -20.32 2.06
CA ASN A 108 1.26 -19.11 1.81
C ASN A 108 2.00 -19.19 0.47
N LEU A 109 2.61 -20.33 0.15
CA LEU A 109 3.31 -20.54 -1.13
C LEU A 109 2.36 -20.55 -2.34
N ALA A 110 1.08 -20.90 -2.14
CA ALA A 110 0.05 -20.77 -3.16
C ALA A 110 -0.28 -19.31 -3.50
N MET A 111 -0.03 -18.36 -2.60
CA MET A 111 -0.30 -16.93 -2.83
C MET A 111 0.97 -16.13 -3.13
N TYR A 112 2.08 -16.49 -2.50
CA TYR A 112 3.34 -15.75 -2.57
C TYR A 112 4.49 -16.60 -3.16
N PRO A 113 5.38 -15.99 -3.97
CA PRO A 113 5.39 -14.58 -4.36
C PRO A 113 4.26 -14.26 -5.36
N GLN A 114 3.65 -13.08 -5.20
CA GLN A 114 2.57 -12.62 -6.09
C GLN A 114 3.08 -12.43 -7.53
N ILE A 115 4.30 -11.92 -7.67
CA ILE A 115 4.98 -11.82 -8.97
C ILE A 115 5.64 -13.17 -9.26
N ARG A 116 5.00 -13.97 -10.14
CA ARG A 116 5.47 -15.31 -10.51
C ARG A 116 6.37 -15.28 -11.75
N MET A 117 7.57 -14.73 -11.56
CA MET A 117 8.62 -14.75 -12.58
C MET A 117 9.72 -15.75 -12.22
N ASN A 118 10.19 -16.53 -13.19
CA ASN A 118 11.26 -17.51 -13.00
C ASN A 118 12.61 -16.85 -12.67
N ARG A 119 12.88 -15.68 -13.24
CA ARG A 119 14.07 -14.87 -12.95
C ARG A 119 13.65 -13.45 -12.64
N TRP A 120 14.16 -12.92 -11.54
CA TRP A 120 13.91 -11.54 -11.14
C TRP A 120 15.09 -10.65 -11.57
N PRO A 121 14.97 -9.91 -12.68
CA PRO A 121 15.99 -8.93 -13.02
C PRO A 121 16.00 -7.81 -11.98
N ARG A 122 17.15 -7.11 -11.86
CA ARG A 122 17.33 -6.01 -10.89
C ARG A 122 16.23 -4.96 -10.97
N SER A 123 15.73 -4.65 -12.16
CA SER A 123 14.64 -3.70 -12.38
C SER A 123 13.33 -4.13 -11.69
N VAL A 124 12.97 -5.42 -11.72
CA VAL A 124 11.77 -5.95 -11.07
C VAL A 124 11.91 -5.90 -9.55
N VAL A 125 13.11 -6.21 -9.03
CA VAL A 125 13.40 -6.11 -7.59
C VAL A 125 13.24 -4.67 -7.10
N VAL A 126 13.89 -3.71 -7.77
CA VAL A 126 13.84 -2.28 -7.41
C VAL A 126 12.42 -1.74 -7.55
N ALA A 127 11.74 -1.99 -8.68
CA ALA A 127 10.38 -1.52 -8.89
C ALA A 127 9.40 -2.12 -7.86
N SER A 128 9.56 -3.41 -7.52
CA SER A 128 8.75 -4.03 -6.49
C SER A 128 8.99 -3.39 -5.13
N ALA A 129 10.25 -3.18 -4.73
CA ALA A 129 10.59 -2.55 -3.45
C ALA A 129 10.02 -1.13 -3.35
N VAL A 130 10.25 -0.29 -4.36
CA VAL A 130 9.77 1.10 -4.40
C VAL A 130 8.26 1.17 -4.34
N THR A 131 7.55 0.43 -5.21
CA THR A 131 6.08 0.44 -5.23
C THR A 131 5.49 -0.09 -3.92
N TRP A 132 6.17 -1.03 -3.26
CA TRP A 132 5.75 -1.54 -1.96
C TRP A 132 5.91 -0.52 -0.85
N VAL A 133 7.07 0.14 -0.76
CA VAL A 133 7.32 1.20 0.23
C VAL A 133 6.31 2.33 0.08
N LEU A 134 6.08 2.79 -1.16
CA LEU A 134 5.10 3.84 -1.42
C LEU A 134 3.68 3.43 -1.03
N TYR A 135 3.29 2.19 -1.36
CA TYR A 135 1.97 1.68 -0.99
C TYR A 135 1.81 1.54 0.53
N LEU A 136 2.82 1.02 1.24
CA LEU A 136 2.81 0.92 2.70
C LEU A 136 2.75 2.30 3.37
N LEU A 137 3.45 3.29 2.82
CA LEU A 137 3.38 4.66 3.31
C LEU A 137 1.95 5.21 3.17
N ALA A 138 1.33 5.04 2.00
CA ALA A 138 -0.06 5.46 1.79
C ALA A 138 -1.04 4.72 2.72
N TYR A 139 -0.81 3.43 2.94
CA TYR A 139 -1.61 2.61 3.84
C TYR A 139 -1.47 3.05 5.32
N GLU A 140 -0.26 3.39 5.75
CA GLU A 140 0.01 3.96 7.08
C GLU A 140 -0.75 5.28 7.25
N PHE A 141 -0.68 6.19 6.26
CA PHE A 141 -1.45 7.44 6.27
C PHE A 141 -2.96 7.20 6.25
N MET A 142 -3.45 6.19 5.54
CA MET A 142 -4.87 5.87 5.50
C MET A 142 -5.42 5.60 6.90
N PHE A 143 -4.79 4.68 7.63
CA PHE A 143 -5.29 4.25 8.93
C PHE A 143 -4.89 5.20 10.05
N ARG A 144 -3.60 5.52 10.16
CA ARG A 144 -3.08 6.27 11.30
C ARG A 144 -3.06 7.77 11.06
N GLY A 145 -3.16 8.24 9.81
CA GLY A 145 -3.24 9.65 9.49
C GLY A 145 -4.69 10.09 9.30
N TRP A 146 -5.20 9.93 8.08
CA TRP A 146 -6.49 10.44 7.63
C TRP A 146 -7.67 9.92 8.46
N LEU A 147 -7.67 8.66 8.94
CA LEU A 147 -8.78 8.14 9.74
C LEU A 147 -8.62 8.44 11.23
N PHE A 148 -7.41 8.30 11.77
CA PHE A 148 -7.20 8.31 13.22
C PHE A 148 -7.05 9.72 13.81
N PHE A 149 -6.42 10.66 13.09
CA PHE A 149 -6.15 12.01 13.60
C PHE A 149 -7.16 13.08 13.14
N THR A 150 -8.30 12.68 12.55
CA THR A 150 -9.35 13.60 12.04
C THR A 150 -10.65 13.57 12.80
#